data_AF-A0A7Y1Y1M9-F1
#
_entry.id   AF-A0A7Y1Y1M9-F1
#
_cell.length_a   1.000
_cell.length_b   1.000
_cell.length_c   1.000
_cell.angle_alpha   90.00
_cell.angle_beta   90.00
_cell.angle_gamma   90.00
#
_symmetry.space_group_name_H-M   'P 1'
#
loop_
_entity.id
_entity.type
_entity.pdbx_description
1 polymer ?
#
loop_
_entity_poly.entity_id
_entity_poly.type
_entity_poly.pdbx_seq_one_letter_code
_entity_poly.pdbx_strand_id
1 'polypeptide(L)'
;MKLIGINSILVVCGCAALTCCTITSYPSPVARAESTRAANAAAPARVDAQLRRKILALDPDRITEQQVAQVLSKAPAPQIVNIHGGVYGVHVFMRDFSSFLLQMGYPEGKTRLPGNKRSYSPYMDENKVAGAVAWFYERDRIPVIMVGHSQGGVQMMKILHRLAGTDERGPLFVWNPEVGNFEDRVVIINPETGRPALIKDTQPVIYANSVGAGGATLLMPNQWSMKKRSRSVPDSTASLTGFFLPADFLGGGLRGPQGSNRYRPMGRAEVRNVKLTFGSEHVTVPVTRNLAKDPRSRAWISAYHPSGGHRLPANYRGPRRNLLWAAITWYEVKKHWCLAAQEFVRRQG
;
A
#
# COMPACT_ATOMS: atom_id res chain seq x y z
N MET A 1 -93.69 -17.57 24.40
CA MET A 1 -94.69 -17.67 23.31
C MET A 1 -94.73 -16.32 22.61
N LYS A 2 -94.38 -16.21 21.31
CA LYS A 2 -94.28 -14.97 20.48
C LYS A 2 -93.25 -13.91 21.00
N LEU A 3 -92.60 -13.05 20.22
CA LEU A 3 -92.12 -12.94 18.83
C LEU A 3 -91.50 -11.51 18.70
N ILE A 4 -90.73 -11.26 17.61
CA ILE A 4 -89.99 -10.02 17.22
C ILE A 4 -88.62 -9.88 17.93
N GLY A 5 -87.51 -9.52 17.28
CA GLY A 5 -87.17 -9.52 15.83
C GLY A 5 -86.40 -8.29 15.30
N ILE A 6 -85.48 -8.51 14.34
CA ILE A 6 -84.83 -7.51 13.43
C ILE A 6 -83.82 -6.56 14.16
N ASN A 7 -82.54 -6.44 13.81
CA ASN A 7 -81.99 -6.05 12.50
C ASN A 7 -80.48 -6.32 12.35
N SER A 8 -79.99 -6.45 11.12
CA SER A 8 -78.56 -6.53 10.79
C SER A 8 -77.94 -5.14 10.59
N ILE A 9 -76.70 -4.91 11.03
CA ILE A 9 -75.89 -3.78 10.58
C ILE A 9 -74.62 -4.33 9.92
N LEU A 10 -74.54 -4.15 8.60
CA LEU A 10 -73.35 -4.38 7.81
C LEU A 10 -72.43 -3.16 7.95
N VAL A 11 -71.20 -3.32 8.42
CA VAL A 11 -70.17 -2.28 8.34
C VAL A 11 -69.13 -2.71 7.31
N VAL A 12 -69.22 -2.13 6.11
CA VAL A 12 -68.22 -2.25 5.05
C VAL A 12 -67.56 -0.88 4.87
N CYS A 13 -66.42 -0.71 5.51
CA CYS A 13 -65.49 0.42 5.35
C CYS A 13 -64.10 -0.05 5.81
N GLY A 14 -63.04 0.01 5.01
CA GLY A 14 -62.95 0.36 3.59
C GLY A 14 -61.66 -0.23 3.00
N CYS A 15 -61.50 -0.17 1.68
CA CYS A 15 -60.29 -0.69 1.04
C CYS A 15 -59.06 0.09 1.50
N ALA A 16 -58.18 -0.56 2.27
CA ALA A 16 -56.84 -0.06 2.49
C ALA A 16 -56.13 0.00 1.14
N ALA A 17 -55.72 1.20 0.72
CA ALA A 17 -54.89 1.36 -0.45
C ALA A 17 -53.61 0.54 -0.24
N LEU A 18 -53.43 -0.50 -1.05
CA LEU A 18 -52.16 -1.20 -1.20
C LEU A 18 -51.20 -0.24 -1.91
N THR A 19 -50.69 0.73 -1.16
CA THR A 19 -49.44 1.40 -1.49
C THR A 19 -48.41 0.30 -1.57
N CYS A 20 -48.12 -0.14 -2.79
CA CYS A 20 -47.05 -1.10 -3.04
C CYS A 20 -45.76 -0.40 -2.65
N CYS A 21 -45.35 -0.58 -1.39
CA CYS A 21 -44.02 -0.26 -0.93
C CYS A 21 -43.08 -1.11 -1.78
N THR A 22 -42.62 -0.55 -2.89
CA THR A 22 -41.45 -1.01 -3.60
C THR A 22 -40.31 -0.95 -2.60
N ILE A 23 -40.08 -2.06 -1.91
CA ILE A 23 -38.86 -2.29 -1.15
C ILE A 23 -37.77 -2.21 -2.20
N THR A 24 -37.13 -1.04 -2.31
CA THR A 24 -35.94 -0.85 -3.13
C THR A 24 -34.91 -1.79 -2.55
N SER A 25 -34.78 -2.95 -3.18
CA SER A 25 -33.87 -4.01 -2.75
C SER A 25 -32.45 -3.50 -2.94
N TYR A 26 -31.91 -2.88 -1.88
CA TYR A 26 -30.53 -2.41 -1.88
C TYR A 26 -29.64 -3.60 -2.25
N PRO A 27 -28.88 -3.54 -3.36
CA PRO A 27 -28.06 -4.65 -3.78
C PRO A 27 -27.08 -5.00 -2.68
N SER A 28 -26.88 -6.29 -2.42
CA SER A 28 -25.99 -6.75 -1.36
C SER A 28 -24.57 -6.19 -1.55
N PRO A 29 -23.74 -6.10 -0.49
CA PRO A 29 -22.35 -5.64 -0.61
C PRO A 29 -21.54 -6.41 -1.67
N VAL A 30 -21.89 -7.68 -1.92
CA VAL A 30 -21.34 -8.52 -2.99
C VAL A 30 -21.83 -8.07 -4.36
N ALA A 31 -23.15 -7.96 -4.57
CA ALA A 31 -23.72 -7.52 -5.85
C ALA A 31 -23.24 -6.11 -6.25
N ARG A 32 -23.02 -5.23 -5.26
CA ARG A 32 -22.39 -3.92 -5.45
C ARG A 32 -20.93 -4.03 -5.90
N ALA A 33 -20.11 -4.85 -5.24
CA ALA A 33 -18.72 -5.06 -5.63
C ALA A 33 -18.59 -5.64 -7.05
N GLU A 34 -19.48 -6.58 -7.42
CA GLU A 34 -19.51 -7.16 -8.77
C GLU A 34 -19.97 -6.15 -9.83
N SER A 35 -21.01 -5.36 -9.55
CA SER A 35 -21.48 -4.28 -10.43
C SER A 35 -20.41 -3.20 -10.63
N THR A 36 -19.78 -2.72 -9.55
CA THR A 36 -18.69 -1.73 -9.61
C THR A 36 -17.45 -2.29 -10.31
N ARG A 37 -17.14 -3.59 -10.14
CA ARG A 37 -16.09 -4.26 -10.93
C ARG A 37 -16.44 -4.25 -12.42
N ALA A 38 -17.67 -4.58 -12.79
CA ALA A 38 -18.10 -4.57 -14.19
C ALA A 38 -18.02 -3.16 -14.82
N ALA A 39 -18.45 -2.13 -14.09
CA ALA A 39 -18.37 -0.73 -14.52
C ALA A 39 -16.92 -0.22 -14.66
N ASN A 40 -16.00 -0.67 -13.80
CA ASN A 40 -14.58 -0.29 -13.82
C ASN A 40 -13.69 -1.22 -14.68
N ALA A 41 -14.25 -2.24 -15.35
CA ALA A 41 -13.46 -3.29 -16.00
C ALA A 41 -12.97 -2.94 -17.41
N ALA A 42 -11.85 -2.24 -17.49
CA ALA A 42 -10.83 -2.68 -18.43
C ALA A 42 -10.18 -3.96 -17.85
N ALA A 43 -10.43 -5.13 -18.46
CA ALA A 43 -9.71 -6.33 -18.05
C ALA A 43 -8.20 -6.11 -18.28
N PRO A 44 -7.32 -6.32 -17.28
CA PRO A 44 -5.89 -6.10 -17.47
C PRO A 44 -5.39 -7.04 -18.56
N ALA A 45 -4.66 -6.49 -19.53
CA ALA A 45 -4.23 -7.20 -20.72
C ALA A 45 -3.55 -8.53 -20.37
N ARG A 46 -3.85 -9.58 -21.16
CA ARG A 46 -3.12 -10.85 -21.05
C ARG A 46 -1.65 -10.62 -21.38
N VAL A 47 -0.77 -11.12 -20.53
CA VAL A 47 0.67 -11.12 -20.80
C VAL A 47 0.96 -12.17 -21.86
N ASP A 48 1.70 -11.81 -22.91
CA ASP A 48 2.04 -12.73 -23.99
C ASP A 48 2.88 -13.91 -23.48
N ALA A 49 2.84 -15.03 -24.21
CA ALA A 49 3.49 -16.27 -23.78
C ALA A 49 5.03 -16.15 -23.67
N GLN A 50 5.68 -15.27 -24.44
CA GLN A 50 7.13 -15.07 -24.37
C GLN A 50 7.51 -14.26 -23.13
N LEU A 51 6.79 -13.17 -22.84
CA LEU A 51 6.98 -12.36 -21.65
C LEU A 51 6.59 -13.13 -20.37
N ARG A 52 5.52 -13.92 -20.39
CA ARG A 52 5.13 -14.82 -19.29
C ARG A 52 6.27 -15.78 -18.92
N ARG A 53 6.90 -16.44 -19.91
CA ARG A 53 8.07 -17.30 -19.66
C ARG A 53 9.25 -16.52 -19.07
N LYS A 54 9.54 -15.32 -19.60
CA LYS A 54 10.63 -14.47 -19.07
C LYS A 54 10.40 -14.04 -17.62
N ILE A 55 9.18 -13.67 -17.24
CA ILE A 55 8.79 -13.30 -15.87
C ILE A 55 8.95 -14.49 -14.91
N LEU A 56 8.47 -15.67 -15.30
CA LEU A 56 8.56 -16.89 -14.48
C LEU A 56 9.99 -17.42 -14.32
N ALA A 57 10.89 -17.08 -15.24
CA ALA A 57 12.31 -17.44 -15.17
C ALA A 57 13.19 -16.46 -14.37
N LEU A 58 12.62 -15.37 -13.83
CA LEU A 58 13.37 -14.45 -12.96
C LEU A 58 13.54 -15.05 -11.55
N ASP A 59 14.75 -14.97 -11.01
CA ASP A 59 15.02 -15.11 -9.58
C ASP A 59 14.66 -13.78 -8.89
N PRO A 60 13.65 -13.75 -7.98
CA PRO A 60 13.24 -12.52 -7.30
C PRO A 60 14.32 -11.87 -6.42
N ASP A 61 15.29 -12.65 -5.91
CA ASP A 61 16.38 -12.15 -5.07
C ASP A 61 17.61 -11.70 -5.89
N ARG A 62 17.66 -11.98 -7.21
CA ARG A 62 18.82 -11.67 -8.08
C ARG A 62 18.48 -10.94 -9.38
N ILE A 63 17.61 -9.95 -9.29
CA ILE A 63 17.16 -9.17 -10.45
C ILE A 63 18.23 -8.13 -10.85
N THR A 64 18.82 -8.34 -12.03
CA THR A 64 19.77 -7.43 -12.69
C THR A 64 19.10 -6.22 -13.34
N GLU A 65 19.88 -5.18 -13.65
CA GLU A 65 19.39 -4.01 -14.38
C GLU A 65 18.88 -4.36 -15.80
N GLN A 66 19.53 -5.30 -16.48
CA GLN A 66 19.07 -5.79 -17.79
C GLN A 66 17.70 -6.47 -17.69
N GLN A 67 17.46 -7.30 -16.66
CA GLN A 67 16.16 -7.93 -16.43
C GLN A 67 15.08 -6.89 -16.07
N VAL A 68 15.43 -5.80 -15.37
CA VAL A 68 14.49 -4.67 -15.19
C VAL A 68 14.14 -4.06 -16.54
N ALA A 69 15.14 -3.68 -17.34
CA ALA A 69 14.93 -2.98 -18.61
C ALA A 69 14.21 -3.83 -19.68
N GLN A 70 14.48 -5.13 -19.74
CA GLN A 70 14.02 -6.02 -20.82
C GLN A 70 12.79 -6.88 -20.45
N VAL A 71 12.56 -7.14 -19.16
CA VAL A 71 11.49 -8.03 -18.67
C VAL A 71 10.52 -7.29 -17.75
N LEU A 72 10.98 -6.82 -16.57
CA LEU A 72 10.05 -6.26 -15.58
C LEU A 72 9.38 -4.97 -16.07
N SER A 73 10.09 -4.08 -16.77
CA SER A 73 9.53 -2.84 -17.36
C SER A 73 8.30 -3.06 -18.24
N LYS A 74 8.14 -4.28 -18.79
CA LYS A 74 7.00 -4.72 -19.62
C LYS A 74 6.01 -5.58 -18.86
N ALA A 75 6.43 -6.10 -17.69
CA ALA A 75 5.60 -6.90 -16.82
C ALA A 75 4.57 -6.03 -16.06
N PRO A 76 3.44 -6.61 -15.65
CA PRO A 76 2.54 -6.00 -14.68
C PRO A 76 3.30 -5.58 -13.41
N ALA A 77 2.99 -4.40 -12.87
CA ALA A 77 3.75 -3.77 -11.80
C ALA A 77 2.85 -3.26 -10.66
N PRO A 78 3.22 -3.48 -9.38
CA PRO A 78 2.55 -2.89 -8.23
C PRO A 78 2.41 -1.37 -8.34
N GLN A 79 1.28 -0.83 -7.90
CA GLN A 79 1.19 0.59 -7.59
C GLN A 79 2.11 0.90 -6.39
N ILE A 80 2.97 1.91 -6.51
CA ILE A 80 3.73 2.45 -5.38
C ILE A 80 2.92 3.58 -4.74
N VAL A 81 2.62 3.40 -3.45
CA VAL A 81 1.91 4.33 -2.58
C VAL A 81 2.91 4.98 -1.62
N ASN A 82 3.47 6.09 -2.07
CA ASN A 82 4.36 6.93 -1.27
C ASN A 82 3.56 7.77 -0.26
N ILE A 83 4.09 7.94 0.96
CA ILE A 83 3.53 8.85 1.98
C ILE A 83 4.67 9.69 2.58
N HIS A 84 4.55 11.02 2.49
CA HIS A 84 5.62 11.94 2.85
C HIS A 84 5.62 12.35 4.34
N GLY A 85 6.74 12.89 4.82
CA GLY A 85 6.82 13.51 6.15
C GLY A 85 6.00 14.81 6.25
N GLY A 86 5.59 15.17 7.47
CA GLY A 86 4.64 16.28 7.70
C GLY A 86 5.26 17.69 7.71
N VAL A 87 6.58 17.80 7.79
CA VAL A 87 7.27 19.10 7.67
C VAL A 87 7.00 19.67 6.27
N TYR A 88 6.70 20.97 6.20
CA TYR A 88 6.43 21.67 4.95
C TYR A 88 7.57 21.47 3.93
N GLY A 89 7.21 21.31 2.66
CA GLY A 89 8.16 21.03 1.56
C GLY A 89 8.62 19.56 1.43
N VAL A 90 8.46 18.68 2.43
CA VAL A 90 8.98 17.29 2.37
C VAL A 90 8.32 16.43 1.27
N HIS A 91 7.13 16.81 0.79
CA HIS A 91 6.53 16.18 -0.40
C HIS A 91 7.43 16.29 -1.66
N VAL A 92 8.30 17.30 -1.74
CA VAL A 92 9.30 17.44 -2.80
C VAL A 92 10.34 16.33 -2.74
N PHE A 93 10.75 15.90 -1.54
CA PHE A 93 11.73 14.82 -1.39
C PHE A 93 11.14 13.45 -1.78
N MET A 94 9.86 13.19 -1.50
CA MET A 94 9.19 11.99 -2.01
C MET A 94 8.96 12.02 -3.53
N ARG A 95 8.84 13.22 -4.12
CA ARG A 95 8.89 13.39 -5.60
C ARG A 95 10.30 13.08 -6.16
N ASP A 96 11.37 13.41 -5.44
CA ASP A 96 12.73 13.00 -5.83
C ASP A 96 12.92 11.48 -5.74
N PHE A 97 12.39 10.81 -4.71
CA PHE A 97 12.37 9.35 -4.64
C PHE A 97 11.55 8.72 -5.77
N SER A 98 10.39 9.29 -6.10
CA SER A 98 9.62 8.88 -7.30
C SER A 98 10.46 9.04 -8.56
N SER A 99 11.18 10.15 -8.71
CA SER A 99 12.07 10.41 -9.85
C SER A 99 13.27 9.45 -9.89
N PHE A 100 13.77 9.00 -8.75
CA PHE A 100 14.76 7.92 -8.65
C PHE A 100 14.19 6.62 -9.21
N LEU A 101 13.00 6.18 -8.77
CA LEU A 101 12.35 4.95 -9.26
C LEU A 101 12.16 4.95 -10.78
N LEU A 102 11.70 6.07 -11.36
CA LEU A 102 11.57 6.22 -12.82
C LEU A 102 12.92 5.99 -13.54
N GLN A 103 13.97 6.66 -13.08
CA GLN A 103 15.31 6.54 -13.66
C GLN A 103 15.90 5.12 -13.47
N MET A 104 15.52 4.41 -12.41
CA MET A 104 15.90 3.00 -12.21
C MET A 104 15.09 2.01 -13.08
N GLY A 105 14.06 2.48 -13.81
CA GLY A 105 13.28 1.68 -14.76
C GLY A 105 11.90 1.24 -14.26
N TYR A 106 11.39 1.82 -13.16
CA TYR A 106 10.04 1.54 -12.68
C TYR A 106 8.95 2.26 -13.52
N PRO A 107 7.80 1.64 -13.83
CA PRO A 107 6.83 2.22 -14.77
C PRO A 107 6.18 3.49 -14.22
N GLU A 108 6.10 4.54 -15.04
CA GLU A 108 5.68 5.85 -14.52
C GLU A 108 4.26 5.86 -13.97
N GLY A 109 3.30 5.26 -14.69
CA GLY A 109 1.91 5.17 -14.27
C GLY A 109 1.70 4.49 -12.91
N LYS A 110 2.68 3.71 -12.44
CA LYS A 110 2.68 3.03 -11.14
C LYS A 110 3.41 3.79 -10.02
N THR A 111 3.88 5.00 -10.30
CA THR A 111 4.44 5.94 -9.29
C THR A 111 3.64 7.25 -9.17
N ARG A 112 2.62 7.42 -10.01
CA ARG A 112 1.66 8.53 -9.92
C ARG A 112 0.45 8.08 -9.11
N LEU A 113 -0.10 9.00 -8.34
CA LEU A 113 -1.39 8.91 -7.67
C LEU A 113 -2.35 9.90 -8.38
N PRO A 114 -3.68 9.72 -8.26
CA PRO A 114 -4.64 10.57 -8.96
C PRO A 114 -4.47 12.07 -8.69
N GLY A 115 -4.79 12.87 -9.72
CA GLY A 115 -4.44 14.29 -9.77
C GLY A 115 -2.93 14.56 -9.93
N ASN A 116 -2.20 13.66 -10.61
CA ASN A 116 -0.74 13.74 -10.84
C ASN A 116 0.13 13.86 -9.57
N LYS A 117 -0.39 13.43 -8.41
CA LYS A 117 0.34 13.43 -7.13
C LYS A 117 1.43 12.34 -7.14
N ARG A 118 2.48 12.53 -6.34
CA ARG A 118 3.59 11.55 -6.18
C ARG A 118 3.69 10.94 -4.78
N SER A 119 2.85 11.41 -3.85
CA SER A 119 2.75 10.92 -2.47
C SER A 119 1.47 11.43 -1.80
N TYR A 120 0.91 10.66 -0.87
CA TYR A 120 -0.14 11.13 0.04
C TYR A 120 0.45 11.91 1.23
N SER A 121 -0.37 12.80 1.79
CA SER A 121 -0.07 13.57 3.00
C SER A 121 -0.21 12.70 4.25
N PRO A 122 0.66 12.84 5.26
CA PRO A 122 0.54 12.16 6.54
C PRO A 122 -0.63 12.70 7.40
N TYR A 123 -1.29 13.76 6.94
CA TYR A 123 -2.48 14.35 7.55
C TYR A 123 -3.79 13.97 6.83
N MET A 124 -3.71 13.19 5.74
CA MET A 124 -4.91 12.67 5.06
C MET A 124 -5.56 11.58 5.91
N ASP A 125 -6.88 11.55 5.96
CA ASP A 125 -7.70 10.51 6.59
C ASP A 125 -7.22 9.09 6.20
N GLU A 126 -6.86 8.28 7.19
CA GLU A 126 -6.43 6.90 6.99
C GLU A 126 -7.47 6.04 6.24
N ASN A 127 -8.77 6.30 6.40
CA ASN A 127 -9.83 5.56 5.69
C ASN A 127 -9.76 5.79 4.19
N LYS A 128 -9.51 7.03 3.74
CA LYS A 128 -9.39 7.35 2.32
C LYS A 128 -8.18 6.67 1.69
N VAL A 129 -7.04 6.66 2.40
CA VAL A 129 -5.82 6.01 1.86
C VAL A 129 -5.91 4.49 1.92
N ALA A 130 -6.48 3.91 2.98
CA ALA A 130 -6.73 2.47 3.06
C ALA A 130 -7.75 2.00 2.01
N GLY A 131 -8.85 2.73 1.84
CA GLY A 131 -9.83 2.48 0.78
C GLY A 131 -9.22 2.59 -0.62
N ALA A 132 -8.31 3.54 -0.85
CA ALA A 132 -7.57 3.68 -2.11
C ALA A 132 -6.61 2.51 -2.35
N VAL A 133 -5.93 2.00 -1.31
CA VAL A 133 -5.07 0.81 -1.40
C VAL A 133 -5.88 -0.42 -1.81
N ALA A 134 -7.04 -0.64 -1.20
CA ALA A 134 -7.94 -1.72 -1.59
C ALA A 134 -8.44 -1.57 -3.04
N TRP A 135 -8.77 -0.35 -3.46
CA TRP A 135 -9.19 -0.04 -4.83
C TRP A 135 -8.08 -0.29 -5.86
N PHE A 136 -6.83 0.14 -5.59
CA PHE A 136 -5.69 -0.14 -6.46
C PHE A 136 -5.44 -1.65 -6.58
N TYR A 137 -5.49 -2.38 -5.45
CA TYR A 137 -5.31 -3.83 -5.40
C TYR A 137 -6.31 -4.57 -6.29
N GLU A 138 -7.60 -4.25 -6.16
CA GLU A 138 -8.67 -4.84 -6.97
C GLU A 138 -8.56 -4.46 -8.45
N ARG A 139 -8.36 -3.17 -8.77
CA ARG A 139 -8.23 -2.65 -10.15
C ARG A 139 -7.07 -3.32 -10.89
N ASP A 140 -5.88 -3.27 -10.31
CA ASP A 140 -4.65 -3.74 -10.96
C ASP A 140 -4.49 -5.27 -10.86
N ARG A 141 -5.30 -5.93 -10.02
CA ARG A 141 -5.22 -7.36 -9.65
C ARG A 141 -3.87 -7.79 -9.07
N ILE A 142 -3.15 -6.81 -8.53
CA ILE A 142 -1.78 -6.91 -8.04
C ILE A 142 -1.67 -6.10 -6.74
N PRO A 143 -1.10 -6.67 -5.66
CA PRO A 143 -0.90 -5.96 -4.40
C PRO A 143 0.06 -4.77 -4.55
N VAL A 144 -0.15 -3.74 -3.73
CA VAL A 144 0.59 -2.48 -3.79
C VAL A 144 1.92 -2.55 -3.01
N ILE A 145 2.81 -1.61 -3.30
CA ILE A 145 4.00 -1.35 -2.48
C ILE A 145 3.79 -0.02 -1.74
N MET A 146 4.09 0.03 -0.44
CA MET A 146 3.99 1.26 0.38
C MET A 146 5.37 1.75 0.83
N VAL A 147 5.59 3.07 0.78
CA VAL A 147 6.84 3.71 1.22
C VAL A 147 6.51 4.92 2.08
N GLY A 148 6.80 4.85 3.37
CA GLY A 148 6.48 5.87 4.36
C GLY A 148 7.73 6.57 4.92
N HIS A 149 7.78 7.90 4.81
CA HIS A 149 8.85 8.73 5.34
C HIS A 149 8.40 9.58 6.54
N SER A 150 9.15 9.55 7.64
CA SER A 150 8.86 10.33 8.85
C SER A 150 7.42 10.08 9.35
N GLN A 151 6.61 11.13 9.55
CA GLN A 151 5.17 10.98 9.86
C GLN A 151 4.39 10.15 8.83
N GLY A 152 4.83 10.13 7.57
CA GLY A 152 4.25 9.27 6.52
C GLY A 152 4.45 7.78 6.79
N GLY A 153 5.54 7.37 7.47
CA GLY A 153 5.70 6.00 7.95
C GLY A 153 4.82 5.66 9.15
N VAL A 154 4.46 6.64 9.99
CA VAL A 154 3.45 6.44 11.05
C VAL A 154 2.05 6.33 10.43
N GLN A 155 1.75 7.16 9.43
CA GLN A 155 0.49 7.10 8.67
C GLN A 155 0.36 5.78 7.89
N MET A 156 1.46 5.29 7.29
CA MET A 156 1.50 3.96 6.67
C MET A 156 1.11 2.86 7.67
N MET A 157 1.63 2.90 8.89
CA MET A 157 1.24 1.92 9.92
C MET A 157 -0.23 2.01 10.30
N LYS A 158 -0.84 3.20 10.36
CA LYS A 158 -2.31 3.31 10.53
C LYS A 158 -3.06 2.63 9.40
N ILE A 159 -2.63 2.87 8.15
CA ILE A 159 -3.25 2.29 6.96
C ILE A 159 -3.14 0.75 6.99
N LEU A 160 -1.98 0.20 7.35
CA LEU A 160 -1.83 -1.26 7.54
C LEU A 160 -2.76 -1.80 8.64
N HIS A 161 -2.85 -1.14 9.80
CA HIS A 161 -3.81 -1.56 10.84
C HIS A 161 -5.26 -1.48 10.39
N ARG A 162 -5.60 -0.45 9.62
CA ARG A 162 -6.95 -0.21 9.10
C ARG A 162 -7.34 -1.26 8.06
N LEU A 163 -6.43 -1.56 7.14
CA LEU A 163 -6.58 -2.63 6.16
C LEU A 163 -6.76 -3.98 6.85
N ALA A 164 -5.98 -4.29 7.89
CA ALA A 164 -6.09 -5.54 8.65
C ALA A 164 -7.32 -5.62 9.59
N GLY A 165 -8.18 -4.60 9.67
CA GLY A 165 -9.29 -4.55 10.63
C GLY A 165 -8.86 -4.60 12.10
N THR A 166 -7.59 -4.24 12.39
CA THR A 166 -7.03 -4.21 13.76
C THR A 166 -7.24 -2.87 14.46
N ASP A 167 -8.11 -2.02 13.92
CA ASP A 167 -8.69 -0.87 14.62
C ASP A 167 -10.20 -0.98 14.77
N GLU A 168 -10.70 -0.48 15.88
CA GLU A 168 -12.11 -0.57 16.29
C GLU A 168 -12.97 0.49 15.55
N ARG A 169 -12.54 0.97 14.39
CA ARG A 169 -13.09 2.15 13.68
C ARG A 169 -14.24 1.80 12.72
N GLY A 170 -14.99 0.75 13.01
CA GLY A 170 -16.09 0.26 12.16
C GLY A 170 -15.62 -0.24 10.78
N PRO A 171 -16.53 -0.45 9.82
CA PRO A 171 -16.20 -0.99 8.50
C PRO A 171 -15.34 -0.04 7.66
N LEU A 172 -14.41 -0.62 6.87
CA LEU A 172 -13.62 0.12 5.89
C LEU A 172 -14.34 0.11 4.54
N PHE A 173 -14.73 1.29 4.06
CA PHE A 173 -15.29 1.48 2.73
C PHE A 173 -14.20 1.63 1.67
N VAL A 174 -14.45 1.13 0.47
CA VAL A 174 -13.58 1.36 -0.69
C VAL A 174 -13.58 2.85 -1.03
N TRP A 175 -12.41 3.45 -1.27
CA TRP A 175 -12.29 4.83 -1.75
C TRP A 175 -11.74 4.81 -3.15
N ASN A 176 -12.47 5.38 -4.10
CA ASN A 176 -12.04 5.49 -5.48
C ASN A 176 -11.29 6.83 -5.66
N PRO A 177 -9.96 6.80 -5.81
CA PRO A 177 -9.15 8.00 -5.79
C PRO A 177 -9.20 8.78 -7.10
N GLU A 178 -9.71 8.21 -8.20
CA GLU A 178 -9.87 8.91 -9.50
C GLU A 178 -11.09 9.84 -9.47
N VAL A 179 -12.23 9.37 -8.94
CA VAL A 179 -13.45 10.18 -8.78
C VAL A 179 -13.49 10.95 -7.45
N GLY A 180 -12.61 10.60 -6.51
CA GLY A 180 -12.46 11.31 -5.24
C GLY A 180 -13.61 11.11 -4.24
N ASN A 181 -14.21 9.91 -4.21
CA ASN A 181 -15.32 9.56 -3.31
C ASN A 181 -15.19 8.13 -2.73
N PHE A 182 -15.90 7.87 -1.63
CA PHE A 182 -16.14 6.51 -1.16
C PHE A 182 -17.15 5.82 -2.07
N GLU A 183 -16.91 4.55 -2.37
CA GLU A 183 -17.89 3.65 -2.97
C GLU A 183 -18.70 3.00 -1.83
N ASP A 184 -20.02 2.80 -2.03
CA ASP A 184 -20.92 2.24 -1.00
C ASP A 184 -20.77 0.71 -0.86
N ARG A 185 -19.54 0.27 -0.60
CA ARG A 185 -19.14 -1.14 -0.41
C ARG A 185 -17.91 -1.27 0.48
N VAL A 186 -17.88 -2.40 1.19
CA VAL A 186 -16.79 -2.83 2.10
C VAL A 186 -16.12 -4.13 1.63
N VAL A 187 -16.54 -4.59 0.44
CA VAL A 187 -16.14 -5.83 -0.22
C VAL A 187 -15.42 -5.47 -1.52
N ILE A 188 -14.31 -6.15 -1.77
CA ILE A 188 -13.61 -6.16 -3.05
C ILE A 188 -13.66 -7.58 -3.64
N ILE A 189 -13.50 -7.71 -4.94
CA ILE A 189 -13.13 -8.97 -5.55
C ILE A 189 -11.64 -9.21 -5.29
N ASN A 190 -11.31 -10.15 -4.41
CA ASN A 190 -9.92 -10.50 -4.12
C ASN A 190 -9.24 -10.99 -5.40
N PRO A 191 -8.20 -10.30 -5.91
CA PRO A 191 -7.41 -10.74 -7.06
C PRO A 191 -6.85 -12.16 -6.97
N GLU A 192 -6.50 -12.65 -5.78
CA GLU A 192 -5.90 -13.98 -5.58
C GLU A 192 -6.90 -15.10 -5.86
N THR A 193 -8.12 -14.97 -5.34
CA THR A 193 -9.16 -16.01 -5.41
C THR A 193 -10.18 -15.77 -6.52
N GLY A 194 -10.24 -14.56 -7.08
CA GLY A 194 -11.26 -14.11 -8.02
C GLY A 194 -12.66 -13.92 -7.39
N ARG A 195 -12.79 -14.08 -6.06
CA ARG A 195 -14.07 -14.07 -5.31
C ARG A 195 -14.25 -12.80 -4.48
N PRO A 196 -15.50 -12.42 -4.15
CA PRO A 196 -15.78 -11.36 -3.18
C PRO A 196 -15.16 -11.67 -1.80
N ALA A 197 -14.52 -10.67 -1.18
CA ALA A 197 -13.97 -10.72 0.17
C ALA A 197 -14.04 -9.35 0.85
N LEU A 198 -14.15 -9.32 2.19
CA LEU A 198 -13.94 -8.07 2.94
C LEU A 198 -12.47 -7.67 2.83
N ILE A 199 -12.18 -6.37 2.80
CA ILE A 199 -10.81 -5.86 2.64
C ILE A 199 -9.85 -6.45 3.68
N LYS A 200 -10.31 -6.61 4.94
CA LYS A 200 -9.55 -7.19 6.06
C LYS A 200 -9.18 -8.67 5.92
N ASP A 201 -9.87 -9.39 5.04
CA ASP A 201 -9.65 -10.82 4.78
C ASP A 201 -8.76 -11.00 3.52
N THR A 202 -8.01 -9.95 3.13
CA THR A 202 -7.08 -9.93 1.98
C THR A 202 -5.73 -9.33 2.37
N GLN A 203 -4.70 -9.54 1.54
CA GLN A 203 -3.36 -8.97 1.73
C GLN A 203 -3.03 -7.96 0.60
N PRO A 204 -3.60 -6.74 0.64
CA PRO A 204 -3.48 -5.78 -0.47
C PRO A 204 -2.11 -5.13 -0.61
N VAL A 205 -1.19 -5.32 0.36
CA VAL A 205 0.19 -4.79 0.32
C VAL A 205 1.17 -5.95 0.25
N ILE A 206 2.04 -5.98 -0.76
CA ILE A 206 3.08 -7.01 -0.87
C ILE A 206 4.37 -6.61 -0.16
N TYR A 207 4.65 -5.30 -0.10
CA TYR A 207 5.82 -4.78 0.59
C TYR A 207 5.57 -3.38 1.13
N ALA A 208 5.98 -3.15 2.36
CA ALA A 208 5.97 -1.85 3.02
C ALA A 208 7.39 -1.45 3.44
N ASN A 209 7.73 -0.16 3.38
CA ASN A 209 8.92 0.34 4.05
C ASN A 209 8.63 1.60 4.87
N SER A 210 9.38 1.76 5.96
CA SER A 210 9.21 2.88 6.88
C SER A 210 10.58 3.40 7.31
N VAL A 211 10.84 4.69 7.14
CA VAL A 211 12.10 5.33 7.56
C VAL A 211 11.83 6.63 8.33
N GLY A 212 12.49 6.79 9.47
CA GLY A 212 12.34 7.97 10.34
C GLY A 212 10.98 8.07 11.04
N ALA A 213 10.14 7.03 11.00
CA ALA A 213 8.85 7.03 11.69
C ALA A 213 9.01 6.64 13.18
N GLY A 214 8.30 7.32 14.09
CA GLY A 214 8.26 7.00 15.51
C GLY A 214 8.66 8.19 16.40
N GLY A 215 9.39 7.93 17.49
CA GLY A 215 10.00 8.94 18.35
C GLY A 215 9.09 10.09 18.76
N ALA A 216 9.64 11.31 18.75
CA ALA A 216 8.89 12.52 19.08
C ALA A 216 7.69 12.79 18.16
N THR A 217 7.65 12.24 16.94
CA THR A 217 6.46 12.40 16.08
C THR A 217 5.21 11.69 16.64
N LEU A 218 5.37 10.71 17.54
CA LEU A 218 4.25 10.06 18.26
C LEU A 218 3.65 10.93 19.38
N LEU A 219 4.31 12.04 19.74
CA LEU A 219 3.77 13.02 20.69
C LEU A 219 2.71 13.92 20.04
N MET A 220 2.70 14.04 18.71
CA MET A 220 1.73 14.87 17.99
C MET A 220 0.31 14.27 18.06
N PRO A 221 -0.75 15.07 18.30
CA PRO A 221 -2.12 14.56 18.52
C PRO A 221 -2.62 13.62 17.43
N ASN A 222 -2.32 13.91 16.16
CA ASN A 222 -2.71 13.10 15.01
C ASN A 222 -2.04 11.71 14.97
N GLN A 223 -1.09 11.40 15.85
CA GLN A 223 -0.40 10.10 15.91
C GLN A 223 -0.70 9.30 17.20
N TRP A 224 -1.55 9.81 18.09
CA TRP A 224 -1.79 9.17 19.40
C TRP A 224 -2.41 7.77 19.31
N SER A 225 -3.21 7.48 18.28
CA SER A 225 -3.76 6.14 17.97
C SER A 225 -2.69 5.08 17.65
N MET A 226 -1.42 5.50 17.54
CA MET A 226 -0.27 4.64 17.23
C MET A 226 0.70 4.46 18.40
N LYS A 227 0.47 5.09 19.57
CA LYS A 227 1.38 5.05 20.74
C LYS A 227 1.81 3.64 21.17
N LYS A 228 0.90 2.66 21.15
CA LYS A 228 1.18 1.26 21.54
C LYS A 228 1.42 0.29 20.39
N ARG A 229 1.17 0.69 19.12
CA ARG A 229 1.15 -0.21 17.96
C ARG A 229 1.97 0.25 16.74
N SER A 230 2.64 1.40 16.81
CA SER A 230 3.50 1.94 15.72
C SER A 230 4.63 1.02 15.24
N ARG A 231 4.96 -0.02 16.01
CA ARG A 231 5.96 -1.04 15.67
C ARG A 231 5.37 -2.45 15.45
N SER A 232 4.06 -2.62 15.57
CA SER A 232 3.38 -3.92 15.39
C SER A 232 2.88 -4.02 13.94
N VAL A 233 3.45 -4.92 13.15
CA VAL A 233 3.16 -5.06 11.71
C VAL A 233 2.04 -6.08 11.52
N PRO A 234 0.86 -5.69 11.03
CA PRO A 234 -0.26 -6.60 10.81
C PRO A 234 -0.21 -7.25 9.41
N ASP A 235 -0.83 -8.41 9.28
CA ASP A 235 -0.81 -9.27 8.09
C ASP A 235 -1.44 -8.67 6.81
N SER A 236 -1.96 -7.43 6.85
CA SER A 236 -2.29 -6.64 5.65
C SER A 236 -1.11 -6.41 4.69
N THR A 237 0.13 -6.58 5.16
CA THR A 237 1.35 -6.58 4.34
C THR A 237 2.06 -7.93 4.42
N ALA A 238 2.57 -8.43 3.28
CA ALA A 238 3.36 -9.65 3.25
C ALA A 238 4.76 -9.45 3.87
N SER A 239 5.40 -8.31 3.58
CA SER A 239 6.72 -7.96 4.11
C SER A 239 6.83 -6.48 4.51
N LEU A 240 7.69 -6.17 5.48
CA LEU A 240 8.01 -4.80 5.90
C LEU A 240 9.51 -4.62 6.20
N THR A 241 10.14 -3.58 5.62
CA THR A 241 11.45 -3.08 6.05
C THR A 241 11.32 -1.81 6.89
N GLY A 242 11.67 -1.92 8.18
CA GLY A 242 11.79 -0.79 9.09
C GLY A 242 13.24 -0.27 9.17
N PHE A 243 13.45 1.00 8.83
CA PHE A 243 14.75 1.66 8.84
C PHE A 243 14.95 2.55 10.07
N PHE A 244 16.11 2.41 10.71
CA PHE A 244 16.54 3.19 11.87
C PHE A 244 17.69 4.10 11.53
N LEU A 245 17.53 5.37 11.87
CA LEU A 245 18.56 6.39 11.79
C LEU A 245 19.22 6.54 13.19
N PRO A 246 20.54 6.42 13.31
CA PRO A 246 21.25 6.64 14.58
C PRO A 246 21.07 8.10 15.06
N ALA A 247 20.86 8.30 16.36
CA ALA A 247 20.67 9.61 17.00
C ALA A 247 19.46 10.42 16.51
N ASP A 248 18.52 9.80 15.78
CA ASP A 248 17.32 10.46 15.26
C ASP A 248 16.24 10.62 16.34
N PHE A 249 16.25 11.73 17.08
CA PHE A 249 15.24 12.07 18.08
C PHE A 249 13.80 12.03 17.52
N LEU A 250 13.60 12.48 16.28
CA LEU A 250 12.28 12.56 15.65
C LEU A 250 11.72 11.17 15.31
N GLY A 251 12.53 10.29 14.71
CA GLY A 251 12.16 8.91 14.41
C GLY A 251 12.30 7.94 15.59
N GLY A 252 12.91 8.38 16.69
CA GLY A 252 13.00 7.67 17.97
C GLY A 252 14.35 7.01 18.26
N GLY A 253 15.35 7.18 17.38
CA GLY A 253 16.72 6.65 17.47
C GLY A 253 17.60 7.23 18.59
N LEU A 254 17.02 7.53 19.75
CA LEU A 254 17.72 7.93 20.97
C LEU A 254 18.48 6.76 21.61
N ARG A 255 19.36 7.09 22.58
CA ARG A 255 20.15 6.13 23.39
C ARG A 255 19.29 5.34 24.40
N GLY A 256 18.14 4.82 23.97
CA GLY A 256 17.34 3.84 24.73
C GLY A 256 17.66 2.39 24.30
N PRO A 257 17.06 1.38 24.96
CA PRO A 257 17.23 -0.01 24.57
C PRO A 257 16.83 -0.23 23.10
N GLN A 258 17.73 -0.81 22.30
CA GLN A 258 17.55 -0.96 20.84
C GLN A 258 16.32 -1.80 20.43
N GLY A 259 15.60 -2.40 21.38
CA GLY A 259 14.42 -3.24 21.16
C GLY A 259 13.07 -2.52 21.11
N SER A 260 12.96 -1.25 21.56
CA SER A 260 11.68 -0.51 21.59
C SER A 260 11.28 0.09 20.25
N ASN A 261 12.25 0.39 19.38
CA ASN A 261 11.98 0.90 18.03
C ASN A 261 11.82 -0.18 16.97
N ARG A 262 12.23 -1.43 17.23
CA ARG A 262 12.17 -2.49 16.22
C ARG A 262 10.72 -2.83 15.88
N TYR A 263 10.42 -2.84 14.59
CA TYR A 263 9.19 -3.42 14.08
C TYR A 263 9.14 -4.92 14.37
N ARG A 264 7.96 -5.45 14.67
CA ARG A 264 7.71 -6.86 14.98
C ARG A 264 6.42 -7.30 14.29
N PRO A 265 6.34 -8.53 13.74
CA PRO A 265 5.09 -9.03 13.19
C PRO A 265 4.05 -9.27 14.29
N MET A 266 2.78 -9.11 13.93
CA MET A 266 1.63 -9.59 14.71
C MET A 266 1.22 -11.02 14.32
N GLY A 267 1.62 -11.48 13.13
CA GLY A 267 1.29 -12.77 12.55
C GLY A 267 2.36 -13.22 11.56
N ARG A 268 1.97 -13.41 10.30
CA ARG A 268 2.81 -14.00 9.23
C ARG A 268 3.68 -12.98 8.48
N ALA A 269 3.45 -11.68 8.65
CA ALA A 269 4.22 -10.64 7.94
C ALA A 269 5.74 -10.80 8.18
N GLU A 270 6.55 -10.82 7.12
CA GLU A 270 8.01 -10.79 7.26
C GLU A 270 8.46 -9.39 7.70
N VAL A 271 9.32 -9.29 8.73
CA VAL A 271 9.75 -7.98 9.25
C VAL A 271 11.26 -7.87 9.35
N ARG A 272 11.85 -7.05 8.48
CA ARG A 272 13.27 -6.72 8.45
C ARG A 272 13.53 -5.38 9.15
N ASN A 273 14.45 -5.37 10.09
CA ASN A 273 14.87 -4.16 10.81
C ASN A 273 16.30 -3.77 10.38
N VAL A 274 16.47 -2.61 9.75
CA VAL A 274 17.75 -2.15 9.19
C VAL A 274 18.22 -0.88 9.89
N LYS A 275 19.43 -0.88 10.44
CA LYS A 275 20.12 0.33 10.89
C LYS A 275 20.86 0.96 9.71
N LEU A 276 20.45 2.15 9.28
CA LEU A 276 21.19 2.92 8.28
C LEU A 276 22.48 3.47 8.91
N THR A 277 23.61 3.32 8.21
CA THR A 277 24.92 3.79 8.67
C THR A 277 25.48 4.83 7.69
N PHE A 278 25.89 5.98 8.24
CA PHE A 278 26.44 7.15 7.55
C PHE A 278 25.53 7.84 6.51
N GLY A 279 25.65 9.17 6.42
CA GLY A 279 25.13 9.98 5.31
C GLY A 279 23.62 9.98 5.07
N SER A 280 22.79 9.42 5.96
CA SER A 280 21.33 9.49 5.88
C SER A 280 20.82 10.36 7.01
N GLU A 281 20.07 11.41 6.69
CA GLU A 281 19.48 12.35 7.65
C GLU A 281 17.95 12.26 7.62
N HIS A 282 17.29 12.40 8.78
CA HIS A 282 15.86 12.20 8.95
C HIS A 282 15.02 12.85 7.85
N VAL A 283 15.18 14.15 7.63
CA VAL A 283 14.36 14.93 6.69
C VAL A 283 14.64 14.56 5.24
N THR A 284 15.91 14.29 4.90
CA THR A 284 16.36 14.21 3.50
C THR A 284 16.54 12.79 2.97
N VAL A 285 16.27 11.74 3.74
CA VAL A 285 16.49 10.36 3.29
C VAL A 285 15.83 10.00 1.94
N PRO A 286 14.66 10.55 1.54
CA PRO A 286 14.10 10.30 0.21
C PRO A 286 14.83 10.99 -0.95
N VAL A 287 15.71 11.96 -0.68
CA VAL A 287 16.46 12.73 -1.70
C VAL A 287 17.49 11.83 -2.38
N THR A 288 17.05 11.13 -3.42
CA THR A 288 17.78 10.03 -4.06
C THR A 288 17.91 10.20 -5.57
N ARG A 289 17.27 11.22 -6.16
CA ARG A 289 17.25 11.47 -7.62
C ARG A 289 18.64 11.48 -8.27
N ASN A 290 19.65 12.03 -7.59
CA ASN A 290 21.03 12.11 -8.10
C ASN A 290 21.75 10.75 -8.10
N LEU A 291 21.34 9.80 -7.25
CA LEU A 291 21.96 8.47 -7.17
C LEU A 291 21.67 7.61 -8.41
N ALA A 292 20.52 7.82 -9.06
CA ALA A 292 20.20 7.13 -10.32
C ALA A 292 20.93 7.73 -11.53
N LYS A 293 21.43 8.98 -11.42
CA LYS A 293 22.17 9.70 -12.46
C LYS A 293 23.67 9.43 -12.43
N ASP A 294 24.24 9.29 -11.24
CA ASP A 294 25.65 8.94 -11.07
C ASP A 294 25.86 7.45 -11.43
N PRO A 295 26.68 7.10 -12.45
CA PRO A 295 26.83 5.72 -12.88
C PRO A 295 27.40 4.77 -11.81
N ARG A 296 28.24 5.28 -10.90
CA ARG A 296 28.85 4.48 -9.82
C ARG A 296 27.83 4.18 -8.72
N SER A 297 27.02 5.18 -8.37
CA SER A 297 25.90 5.03 -7.42
C SER A 297 24.86 4.07 -7.98
N ARG A 298 24.47 4.26 -9.24
CA ARG A 298 23.53 3.37 -9.96
C ARG A 298 24.03 1.93 -10.01
N ALA A 299 25.28 1.71 -10.43
CA ALA A 299 25.86 0.36 -10.49
C ALA A 299 25.86 -0.33 -9.12
N TRP A 300 26.27 0.38 -8.06
CA TRP A 300 26.26 -0.18 -6.69
C TRP A 300 24.84 -0.46 -6.17
N ILE A 301 23.88 0.43 -6.44
CA ILE A 301 22.45 0.22 -6.14
C ILE A 301 21.88 -0.98 -6.91
N SER A 302 22.20 -1.12 -8.19
CA SER A 302 21.72 -2.20 -9.05
C SER A 302 22.27 -3.57 -8.62
N ALA A 303 23.53 -3.62 -8.18
CA ALA A 303 24.23 -4.81 -7.71
C ALA A 303 24.07 -5.12 -6.21
N TYR A 304 23.36 -4.27 -5.45
CA TYR A 304 23.17 -4.47 -4.02
C TYR A 304 22.40 -5.78 -3.72
N HIS A 305 22.90 -6.56 -2.77
CA HIS A 305 22.27 -7.78 -2.27
C HIS A 305 22.38 -7.87 -0.73
N PRO A 306 21.32 -8.26 0.00
CA PRO A 306 21.30 -8.33 1.47
C PRO A 306 22.45 -9.08 2.13
N SER A 307 22.92 -10.19 1.54
CA SER A 307 24.00 -11.01 2.11
C SER A 307 25.41 -10.48 1.83
N GLY A 308 25.59 -9.57 0.87
CA GLY A 308 26.91 -9.03 0.50
C GLY A 308 27.48 -8.01 1.50
N GLY A 309 26.73 -7.71 2.56
CA GLY A 309 27.05 -6.64 3.50
C GLY A 309 26.77 -5.23 2.94
N HIS A 310 26.88 -4.23 3.80
CA HIS A 310 26.57 -2.83 3.47
C HIS A 310 27.81 -1.98 3.17
N ARG A 311 28.98 -2.61 2.95
CA ARG A 311 30.26 -1.90 2.79
C ARG A 311 30.42 -1.44 1.35
N LEU A 312 30.71 -0.15 1.16
CA LEU A 312 31.16 0.38 -0.12
C LEU A 312 32.59 -0.09 -0.41
N PRO A 313 32.97 -0.29 -1.69
CA PRO A 313 34.36 -0.46 -2.08
C PRO A 313 35.24 0.69 -1.57
N ALA A 314 36.47 0.41 -1.14
CA ALA A 314 37.37 1.43 -0.58
C ALA A 314 37.70 2.58 -1.58
N ASN A 315 37.70 2.24 -2.88
CA ASN A 315 37.86 3.18 -3.98
C ASN A 315 36.54 3.87 -4.42
N TYR A 316 35.41 3.69 -3.71
CA TYR A 316 34.15 4.34 -4.08
C TYR A 316 34.23 5.87 -3.91
N ARG A 317 34.03 6.60 -5.01
CA ARG A 317 34.07 8.07 -5.13
C ARG A 317 32.75 8.70 -5.62
N GLY A 318 31.65 7.94 -5.63
CA GLY A 318 30.32 8.49 -5.95
C GLY A 318 29.66 9.16 -4.72
N PRO A 319 28.50 9.81 -4.90
CA PRO A 319 27.62 10.23 -3.81
C PRO A 319 27.36 9.11 -2.80
N ARG A 320 27.41 9.46 -1.50
CA ARG A 320 27.17 8.53 -0.37
C ARG A 320 25.88 8.84 0.40
N ARG A 321 25.35 10.07 0.27
CA ARG A 321 24.13 10.49 0.98
C ARG A 321 22.96 9.62 0.55
N ASN A 322 22.21 9.06 1.51
CA ASN A 322 21.03 8.19 1.29
C ASN A 322 21.28 6.89 0.49
N LEU A 323 22.52 6.58 0.11
CA LEU A 323 22.86 5.52 -0.85
C LEU A 323 22.40 4.13 -0.39
N LEU A 324 22.62 3.79 0.88
CA LEU A 324 22.21 2.51 1.46
C LEU A 324 20.67 2.36 1.52
N TRP A 325 19.94 3.43 1.85
CA TRP A 325 18.48 3.40 1.84
C TRP A 325 17.92 3.21 0.43
N ALA A 326 18.48 3.90 -0.56
CA ALA A 326 18.12 3.75 -1.96
C ALA A 326 18.40 2.33 -2.49
N ALA A 327 19.56 1.76 -2.16
CA ALA A 327 19.94 0.41 -2.56
C ALA A 327 19.03 -0.67 -1.97
N ILE A 328 18.76 -0.62 -0.67
CA ILE A 328 17.84 -1.56 -0.01
C ILE A 328 16.43 -1.39 -0.56
N THR A 329 15.92 -0.16 -0.64
CA THR A 329 14.58 0.10 -1.15
C THR A 329 14.42 -0.37 -2.59
N TRP A 330 15.42 -0.15 -3.45
CA TRP A 330 15.39 -0.62 -4.84
C TRP A 330 15.44 -2.15 -4.95
N TYR A 331 16.26 -2.82 -4.14
CA TYR A 331 16.28 -4.28 -4.05
C TYR A 331 14.90 -4.84 -3.69
N GLU A 332 14.31 -4.36 -2.60
CA GLU A 332 13.02 -4.87 -2.13
C GLU A 332 11.89 -4.51 -3.12
N VAL A 333 11.93 -3.35 -3.78
CA VAL A 333 11.00 -2.99 -4.86
C VAL A 333 11.12 -3.96 -6.05
N LYS A 334 12.34 -4.25 -6.52
CA LYS A 334 12.56 -5.25 -7.59
C LYS A 334 12.01 -6.62 -7.19
N LYS A 335 12.37 -7.11 -5.99
CA LYS A 335 11.95 -8.42 -5.47
C LYS A 335 10.44 -8.58 -5.47
N HIS A 336 9.74 -7.66 -4.81
CA HIS A 336 8.29 -7.76 -4.65
C HIS A 336 7.53 -7.43 -5.95
N TRP A 337 8.09 -6.61 -6.86
CA TRP A 337 7.58 -6.48 -8.22
C TRP A 337 7.65 -7.82 -8.97
N CYS A 338 8.78 -8.51 -8.94
CA CYS A 338 8.92 -9.82 -9.57
C CYS A 338 7.96 -10.86 -8.99
N LEU A 339 7.86 -10.98 -7.67
CA LEU A 339 6.91 -11.88 -6.99
C LEU A 339 5.46 -11.60 -7.42
N ALA A 340 5.04 -10.32 -7.39
CA ALA A 340 3.70 -9.91 -7.80
C ALA A 340 3.42 -10.18 -9.29
N ALA A 341 4.40 -9.93 -10.17
CA ALA A 341 4.28 -10.19 -11.60
C ALA A 341 4.20 -11.69 -11.91
N GLN A 342 5.02 -12.51 -11.24
CA GLN A 342 4.96 -13.97 -11.35
C GLN A 342 3.60 -14.50 -10.92
N GLU A 343 3.09 -14.04 -9.77
CA GLU A 343 1.80 -14.50 -9.26
C GLU A 343 0.62 -14.03 -10.13
N PHE A 344 0.72 -12.84 -10.72
CA PHE A 344 -0.24 -12.39 -11.72
C PHE A 344 -0.25 -13.29 -12.97
N VAL A 345 0.91 -13.65 -13.52
CA VAL A 345 0.93 -14.49 -14.74
C VAL A 345 0.62 -15.96 -14.48
N ARG A 346 0.85 -16.49 -13.26
CA ARG A 346 0.37 -17.83 -12.87
C ARG A 346 -1.16 -17.90 -12.87
N ARG A 347 -1.84 -16.87 -12.36
CA ARG A 347 -3.31 -16.76 -12.34
C ARG A 347 -3.95 -16.56 -13.73
N GLN A 348 -3.17 -16.32 -14.80
CA GLN A 348 -3.71 -16.05 -16.15
C GLN A 348 -3.97 -17.28 -17.03
N GLY A 349 -3.55 -18.48 -16.61
CA GLY A 349 -3.84 -19.74 -17.31
C GLY A 349 -2.97 -20.89 -16.85
#